data_AF-A0A2W6BGT3-F1
#
_entry.id   AF-A0A2W6BGT3-F1
#
_cell.length_a   1.000
_cell.length_b   1.000
_cell.length_c   1.000
_cell.angle_alpha   90.00
_cell.angle_beta   90.00
_cell.angle_gamma   90.00
#
_symmetry.space_group_name_H-M   'P 1'
#
loop_
_entity.id
_entity.type
_entity.pdbx_description
1 polymer ?
#
loop_
_entity_poly.entity_id
_entity_poly.type
_entity_poly.pdbx_seq_one_letter_code
_entity_poly.pdbx_strand_id
1 'polypeptide(L)'
;MGDAHPAAPPVPPAPTGLYFNESKHNLSGKFLDYWQVHGGLTTFGYPLSEPLTQDGMTIQYFERARMEAHPEGVELGRLGYEVARSLNYKGYW
;
A
#
# COMPACT_ATOMS: atom_id res chain seq x y z
N MET A 1 15.44 -4.90 -16.94
CA MET A 1 15.37 -6.18 -16.22
C MET A 1 15.14 -5.86 -14.76
N GLY A 2 13.99 -6.25 -14.21
CA GLY A 2 13.78 -6.49 -12.78
C GLY A 2 13.88 -5.28 -11.85
N ASP A 3 13.07 -4.26 -12.07
CA ASP A 3 12.88 -3.14 -11.13
C ASP A 3 12.10 -3.64 -9.89
N ALA A 4 12.81 -4.25 -8.94
CA ALA A 4 12.22 -4.64 -7.66
C ALA A 4 11.78 -3.38 -6.91
N HIS A 5 10.48 -3.12 -6.90
CA HIS A 5 9.88 -2.17 -5.96
C HIS A 5 10.28 -2.61 -4.54
N PRO A 6 10.70 -1.70 -3.64
CA PRO A 6 10.98 -2.05 -2.25
C PRO A 6 9.66 -2.37 -1.55
N ALA A 7 9.16 -3.59 -1.76
CA ALA A 7 8.07 -4.16 -0.99
C ALA A 7 8.55 -4.35 0.45
N ALA A 8 7.64 -4.11 1.40
CA ALA A 8 7.88 -4.46 2.79
C ALA A 8 8.10 -5.98 2.91
N PRO A 9 8.73 -6.46 4.00
CA PRO A 9 8.82 -7.89 4.24
C PRO A 9 7.42 -8.55 4.23
N PRO A 10 7.29 -9.77 3.67
CA PRO A 10 6.05 -10.53 3.68
C PRO A 10 5.45 -10.65 5.07
N VAL A 11 4.12 -10.60 5.14
CA VAL A 11 3.39 -10.78 6.40
C VAL A 11 2.45 -11.98 6.31
N PRO A 12 2.13 -12.61 7.45
CA PRO A 12 1.10 -13.65 7.49
C PRO A 12 -0.29 -13.07 7.15
N PRO A 13 -1.21 -13.91 6.67
CA PRO A 13 -2.60 -13.52 6.48
C PRO A 13 -3.23 -13.00 7.77
N ALA A 14 -3.84 -11.83 7.71
CA ALA A 14 -4.62 -11.26 8.79
C ALA A 14 -6.04 -11.87 8.80
N PRO A 15 -6.70 -11.94 9.97
CA PRO A 15 -8.06 -12.47 10.08
C PRO A 15 -9.13 -11.57 9.44
N THR A 16 -8.78 -10.34 9.04
CA THR A 16 -9.70 -9.38 8.45
C THR A 16 -9.19 -8.87 7.10
N GLY A 17 -10.11 -8.74 6.14
CA GLY A 17 -9.81 -8.25 4.79
C GLY A 17 -9.37 -9.34 3.81
N LEU A 18 -8.57 -8.96 2.82
CA LEU A 18 -8.04 -9.83 1.78
C LEU A 18 -6.53 -10.01 1.97
N TYR A 19 -6.07 -11.25 1.83
CA TYR A 19 -4.66 -11.57 1.71
C TYR A 19 -4.32 -11.89 0.26
N PHE A 20 -3.27 -11.24 -0.26
CA PHE A 20 -2.80 -11.48 -1.62
C PHE A 20 -1.57 -12.39 -1.59
N ASN A 21 -1.69 -13.58 -2.16
CA ASN A 21 -0.62 -14.57 -2.16
C ASN A 21 0.53 -14.18 -3.10
N GLU A 22 0.25 -13.33 -4.08
CA GLU A 22 1.19 -12.80 -5.07
C GLU A 22 2.18 -11.81 -4.45
N SER A 23 1.69 -10.88 -3.62
CA SER A 23 2.53 -9.90 -2.95
C SER A 23 2.85 -10.24 -1.49
N LYS A 24 2.16 -11.22 -0.89
CA LYS A 24 2.28 -11.63 0.52
C LYS A 24 1.89 -10.53 1.51
N HIS A 25 0.91 -9.72 1.16
CA HIS A 25 0.41 -8.60 1.97
C HIS A 25 -1.10 -8.61 2.12
N ASN A 26 -1.58 -7.93 3.16
CA ASN A 26 -3.00 -7.81 3.48
C ASN A 26 -3.56 -6.46 3.00
N LEU A 27 -4.86 -6.46 2.71
CA LEU A 27 -5.63 -5.26 2.43
C LEU A 27 -6.95 -5.35 3.19
N SER A 28 -7.20 -4.38 4.07
CA SER A 28 -8.38 -4.40 4.93
C SER A 28 -8.88 -2.98 5.24
N GLY A 29 -10.06 -2.90 5.87
CA GLY A 29 -10.63 -1.64 6.34
C GLY A 29 -10.89 -0.62 5.23
N LYS A 30 -10.61 0.65 5.51
CA LYS A 30 -10.88 1.77 4.60
C LYS A 30 -10.12 1.66 3.27
N PHE A 31 -8.92 1.08 3.28
CA PHE A 31 -8.15 0.87 2.04
C PHE A 31 -8.79 -0.19 1.15
N LEU A 32 -9.29 -1.29 1.73
CA LEU A 32 -10.00 -2.31 0.97
C LEU A 32 -11.27 -1.76 0.32
N ASP A 33 -12.05 -0.99 1.07
CA ASP A 33 -13.27 -0.34 0.58
C ASP A 33 -12.95 0.60 -0.60
N TYR A 34 -11.98 1.51 -0.41
CA TYR A 34 -11.56 2.44 -1.44
C TYR A 34 -11.03 1.72 -2.68
N TRP A 35 -10.18 0.71 -2.49
CA TRP A 35 -9.60 -0.10 -3.57
C TRP A 35 -10.70 -0.77 -4.39
N GLN A 36 -11.70 -1.38 -3.74
CA GLN A 36 -12.81 -2.05 -4.45
C GLN A 36 -13.65 -1.06 -5.25
N VAL A 37 -13.96 0.11 -4.69
CA VAL A 37 -14.81 1.12 -5.34
C VAL A 37 -14.12 1.80 -6.54
N HIS A 38 -12.79 1.93 -6.52
CA HIS A 38 -12.03 2.72 -7.51
C HIS A 38 -11.29 1.85 -8.56
N GLY A 39 -11.75 0.62 -8.80
CA GLY A 39 -11.27 -0.25 -9.88
C GLY A 39 -10.24 -1.32 -9.46
N GLY A 40 -9.91 -1.36 -8.18
CA GLY A 40 -9.17 -2.44 -7.53
C GLY A 40 -7.85 -2.78 -8.20
N LEU A 41 -7.67 -4.06 -8.52
CA LEU A 41 -6.40 -4.61 -9.00
C LEU A 41 -5.93 -3.92 -10.29
N THR A 42 -6.86 -3.59 -11.18
CA THR A 42 -6.54 -2.96 -12.46
C THR A 42 -6.01 -1.54 -12.30
N THR A 43 -6.52 -0.80 -11.31
CA THR A 43 -6.11 0.58 -11.02
C THR A 43 -4.86 0.63 -10.14
N PHE A 44 -4.86 -0.11 -9.03
CA PHE A 44 -3.88 0.06 -7.96
C PHE A 44 -2.82 -1.05 -7.92
N GLY A 45 -3.16 -2.24 -8.42
CA GLY A 45 -2.34 -3.43 -8.26
C GLY A 45 -2.43 -4.02 -6.85
N TYR A 46 -1.50 -4.93 -6.56
CA TYR A 46 -1.39 -5.60 -5.28
C TYR A 46 -0.81 -4.67 -4.19
N PRO A 47 -1.18 -4.87 -2.90
CA PRO A 47 -0.52 -4.18 -1.80
C PRO A 47 0.94 -4.61 -1.69
N LEU A 48 1.84 -3.66 -1.46
CA LEU A 48 3.29 -3.86 -1.29
C LEU A 48 3.74 -3.64 0.16
N SER A 49 2.85 -3.20 1.03
CA SER A 49 3.10 -2.99 2.45
C SER A 49 1.84 -3.23 3.26
N GLU A 50 1.99 -3.39 4.56
CA GLU A 50 0.88 -3.19 5.49
C GLU A 50 0.58 -1.69 5.67
N PRO A 51 -0.57 -1.32 6.25
CA PRO A 51 -0.86 0.04 6.62
C PRO A 51 0.15 0.58 7.65
N LEU A 52 0.74 1.74 7.39
CA LEU A 52 1.68 2.42 8.25
C LEU A 52 1.06 3.73 8.75
N THR A 53 1.15 4.00 10.05
CA THR A 53 0.73 5.31 10.60
C THR A 53 1.92 6.27 10.59
N GLN A 54 1.77 7.40 9.89
CA GLN A 54 2.79 8.43 9.81
C GLN A 54 2.11 9.81 9.80
N ASP A 55 2.64 10.76 10.58
CA ASP A 55 2.18 12.16 10.61
C ASP A 55 0.65 12.33 10.79
N GLY A 56 0.00 11.42 11.53
CA GLY A 56 -1.44 11.48 11.81
C GLY A 56 -2.36 10.89 10.73
N MET A 57 -1.79 10.33 9.67
CA MET A 57 -2.51 9.60 8.61
C MET A 57 -2.04 8.15 8.54
N THR A 58 -2.89 7.27 8.02
CA THR A 58 -2.47 5.90 7.70
C THR A 58 -2.15 5.83 6.21
N ILE A 59 -1.06 5.20 5.83
CA ILE A 59 -0.62 5.09 4.44
C ILE A 59 -0.42 3.61 4.10
N GLN A 60 -0.83 3.20 2.90
CA GLN A 60 -0.50 1.89 2.37
C GLN A 60 0.00 2.01 0.93
N TYR A 61 1.05 1.25 0.62
CA TYR A 61 1.65 1.22 -0.71
C TYR A 61 1.12 0.06 -1.54
N PHE A 62 0.94 0.31 -2.82
CA PHE A 62 0.48 -0.63 -3.84
C PHE A 62 1.41 -0.52 -5.06
N GLU A 63 1.35 -1.51 -5.97
CA GLU A 63 2.18 -1.53 -7.18
C GLU A 63 2.07 -0.26 -8.03
N ARG A 64 0.87 0.32 -8.09
CA ARG A 64 0.55 1.49 -8.93
C ARG A 64 0.06 2.68 -8.14
N ALA A 65 -0.06 2.56 -6.81
CA ALA A 65 -0.57 3.64 -5.99
C ALA A 65 -0.04 3.72 -4.56
N ARG A 66 -0.16 4.91 -3.96
CA ARG A 66 -0.08 5.13 -2.52
C ARG A 66 -1.46 5.63 -2.09
N MET A 67 -2.11 4.92 -1.17
CA MET A 67 -3.35 5.38 -0.56
C MET A 67 -3.04 6.01 0.79
N GLU A 68 -3.66 7.14 1.07
CA GLU A 68 -3.50 7.92 2.29
C GLU A 68 -4.87 8.06 2.95
N ALA A 69 -5.04 7.48 4.13
CA ALA A 69 -6.24 7.60 4.93
C ALA A 69 -6.07 8.75 5.93
N HIS A 70 -6.80 9.83 5.65
CA HIS A 70 -6.97 10.99 6.50
C HIS A 70 -8.22 10.83 7.39
N PRO A 71 -8.37 11.66 8.44
CA PRO A 71 -9.60 11.69 9.24
C PRO A 71 -10.85 11.96 8.38
N GLU A 72 -10.71 12.75 7.32
CA GLU A 72 -11.77 13.15 6.39
C GLU A 72 -12.07 12.14 5.27
N GLY A 73 -11.16 11.22 4.95
CA GLY A 73 -11.36 10.27 3.84
C GLY A 73 -10.08 9.56 3.40
N VAL A 74 -10.20 8.70 2.38
CA VAL A 74 -9.03 8.08 1.71
C VAL A 74 -8.76 8.83 0.42
N GLU A 75 -7.52 9.24 0.23
CA GLU A 75 -7.04 9.97 -0.94
C GLU A 75 -5.88 9.22 -1.60
N LEU A 76 -5.68 9.47 -2.89
CA LEU A 76 -4.49 8.99 -3.60
C LEU A 76 -3.36 9.97 -3.41
N GLY A 77 -2.29 9.49 -2.78
CA GLY A 77 -1.05 10.23 -2.75
C GLY A 77 -0.52 10.42 -4.16
N ARG A 78 0.02 11.61 -4.44
CA ARG A 78 0.69 11.89 -5.71
C ARG A 78 1.82 10.88 -5.91
N LEU A 79 1.57 9.87 -6.76
CA LEU A 79 2.65 9.04 -7.27
C LEU A 79 3.43 9.87 -8.28
N GLY A 80 4.42 10.60 -7.78
CA GLY A 80 5.64 10.66 -8.54
C GLY A 80 6.13 9.22 -8.66
N TYR A 81 6.20 8.71 -9.89
CA TYR A 81 6.87 7.45 -10.27
C TYR A 81 8.27 7.28 -9.62
N GLU A 82 8.80 8.37 -9.04
CA GLU A 82 10.07 8.53 -8.34
C GLU A 82 10.03 8.24 -6.83
N VAL A 83 8.86 8.27 -6.15
CA VAL A 83 8.78 8.09 -4.68
C VAL A 83 8.78 6.62 -4.27
N ALA A 84 8.16 5.73 -5.06
CA ALA A 84 8.29 4.28 -4.84
C ALA A 84 9.76 3.82 -4.94
N ARG A 85 10.58 4.53 -5.74
CA ARG A 85 12.03 4.35 -5.84
C ARG A 85 12.80 4.95 -4.65
N SER A 86 12.22 5.91 -3.92
CA SER A 86 12.81 6.55 -2.75
C SER A 86 12.59 5.79 -1.43
N LEU A 87 11.82 4.69 -1.43
CA LEU A 87 11.78 3.73 -0.32
C LEU A 87 13.06 2.87 -0.23
N ASN A 88 14.19 3.39 -0.74
CA ASN A 88 15.52 3.09 -0.22
C ASN A 88 15.57 3.51 1.26
N TYR A 89 15.04 2.61 2.11
CA TYR A 89 15.13 2.54 3.56
C TYR A 89 16.33 3.32 4.10
N LYS A 90 16.12 4.57 4.49
CA LYS A 90 17.02 5.26 5.41
C LYS A 90 16.31 5.39 6.75
N GLY A 91 16.66 4.47 7.65
CA GLY A 91 16.65 4.71 9.09
C GLY A 91 15.45 4.13 9.84
N TYR A 92 15.51 2.82 10.12
CA TYR A 92 14.98 2.27 11.37
C TYR A 92 15.92 1.15 11.86
N TRP A 93 16.96 1.57 12.60
CA TRP A 93 17.50 0.91 13.79
C TRP A 93 17.72 2.01 14.82
#